data_AF-A0A1H4GZG6-F1
#
_entry.id   AF-A0A1H4GZG6-F1
#
_cell.length_a   1.000
_cell.length_b   1.000
_cell.length_c   1.000
_cell.angle_alpha   90.00
_cell.angle_beta   90.00
_cell.angle_gamma   90.00
#
_symmetry.space_group_name_H-M   'P 1'
#
loop_
_entity.id
_entity.type
_entity.pdbx_description
1 polymer ?
#
loop_
_entity_poly.entity_id
_entity_poly.type
_entity_poly.pdbx_seq_one_letter_code
_entity_poly.pdbx_strand_id
1 'polypeptide(L)'
;MANSNRRRWVMLALAVTLLLPPAWFWYNLLSPWGYTAPAGLAAIAPDRQHRLFVYGTLTHGWVRWLVTGEQIVSTPARLPGFRREGLDLVTEPTAVTQGELLEVAPTSLRRLDRYERLGIRYERVRLTLEDGKEAWVYTRIKQPPAGTEPTLTR
;
A
#
# COMPACT_ATOMS: atom_id res chain seq x y z
N MET A 1 -40.43 -35.26 5.42
CA MET A 1 -38.96 -35.12 5.55
C MET A 1 -38.30 -34.21 4.49
N ALA A 2 -39.03 -33.47 3.64
CA ALA A 2 -38.44 -32.66 2.55
C ALA A 2 -37.88 -31.27 2.95
N ASN A 3 -38.22 -30.75 4.14
CA ASN A 3 -37.90 -29.37 4.55
C ASN A 3 -36.46 -29.16 5.03
N SER A 4 -35.77 -30.23 5.45
CA SER A 4 -34.39 -30.16 5.97
C SER A 4 -33.37 -29.86 4.87
N ASN A 5 -33.50 -30.51 3.70
CA ASN A 5 -32.60 -30.29 2.57
C ASN A 5 -32.76 -28.88 1.98
N ARG A 6 -33.99 -28.37 1.85
CA ARG A 6 -34.23 -27.00 1.37
C ARG A 6 -33.63 -25.95 2.31
N ARG A 7 -33.77 -26.13 3.63
CA ARG A 7 -33.13 -25.25 4.63
C ARG A 7 -31.60 -25.29 4.55
N ARG A 8 -31.00 -26.47 4.35
CA ARG A 8 -29.55 -26.62 4.16
C ARG A 8 -29.05 -25.88 2.92
N TRP A 9 -29.76 -26.00 1.78
CA TRP A 9 -29.41 -25.28 0.55
C TRP A 9 -29.56 -23.77 0.68
N VAL A 10 -30.61 -23.29 1.36
CA VAL A 10 -30.78 -21.86 1.65
C VAL A 10 -29.66 -21.34 2.55
N MET A 11 -29.30 -22.08 3.61
CA MET A 11 -28.17 -21.69 4.48
C MET A 11 -26.82 -21.71 3.75
N LEU A 12 -26.59 -22.70 2.88
CA LEU A 12 -25.40 -22.76 2.03
C LEU A 12 -25.35 -21.56 1.07
N ALA A 13 -26.44 -21.26 0.38
CA ALA A 13 -26.50 -20.11 -0.53
C ALA A 13 -26.25 -18.79 0.21
N LEU A 14 -26.82 -18.64 1.41
CA LEU A 14 -26.61 -17.45 2.24
C LEU A 14 -25.16 -17.33 2.71
N ALA A 15 -24.55 -18.44 3.14
CA ALA A 15 -23.15 -18.49 3.56
C ALA A 15 -22.20 -18.16 2.40
N VAL A 16 -22.41 -18.75 1.21
CA VAL A 16 -21.62 -18.43 0.01
C VAL A 16 -21.77 -16.96 -0.36
N THR A 17 -22.99 -16.43 -0.37
CA THR A 17 -23.25 -15.02 -0.69
C THR A 17 -22.55 -14.08 0.29
N LEU A 18 -22.51 -14.44 1.58
CA LEU A 18 -21.84 -13.64 2.61
C LEU A 18 -20.31 -13.69 2.49
N LEU A 19 -19.75 -14.80 1.99
CA LEU A 19 -18.31 -14.99 1.82
C LEU A 19 -17.75 -14.42 0.51
N LEU A 20 -18.59 -14.21 -0.52
CA LEU A 20 -18.15 -13.71 -1.82
C LEU A 20 -17.52 -12.29 -1.76
N PRO A 21 -18.14 -11.27 -1.13
CA PRO A 21 -17.55 -9.93 -1.04
C PRO A 21 -16.19 -9.89 -0.32
N PRO A 22 -16.00 -10.50 0.88
CA PRO A 22 -14.70 -10.49 1.54
C PRO A 22 -13.66 -11.32 0.78
N ALA A 23 -14.04 -12.41 0.12
CA ALA A 23 -13.13 -13.17 -0.74
C ALA A 23 -12.67 -12.34 -1.95
N TRP A 24 -13.58 -11.60 -2.59
CA TRP A 24 -13.25 -10.70 -3.69
C TRP A 24 -12.36 -9.53 -3.24
N PHE A 25 -12.66 -8.93 -2.09
CA PHE A 25 -11.84 -7.87 -1.50
C PHE A 25 -10.42 -8.36 -1.18
N TRP A 26 -10.30 -9.52 -0.54
CA TRP A 26 -9.03 -10.19 -0.29
C TRP A 26 -8.27 -10.45 -1.60
N TYR A 27 -8.95 -10.99 -2.61
CA TYR A 27 -8.35 -11.28 -3.90
C TYR A 27 -7.75 -10.04 -4.58
N ASN A 28 -8.44 -8.90 -4.52
CA ASN A 28 -8.00 -7.69 -5.21
C ASN A 28 -6.96 -6.87 -4.44
N LEU A 29 -6.96 -6.92 -3.10
CA LEU A 29 -6.13 -6.02 -2.29
C LEU A 29 -4.99 -6.71 -1.53
N LEU A 30 -5.15 -7.99 -1.17
CA LEU A 30 -4.25 -8.68 -0.23
C LEU A 30 -3.63 -9.94 -0.82
N SER A 31 -4.23 -10.47 -1.88
CA SER A 31 -3.80 -11.68 -2.56
C SER A 31 -2.34 -11.64 -3.03
N PRO A 32 -1.62 -12.77 -2.93
CA PRO A 32 -0.33 -12.94 -3.59
C PRO A 32 -0.42 -13.01 -5.11
N TRP A 33 -1.62 -13.16 -5.67
CA TRP A 33 -1.87 -13.30 -7.10
C TRP A 33 -2.45 -11.99 -7.67
N GLY A 34 -1.92 -11.53 -8.82
CA GLY A 34 -2.46 -10.38 -9.56
C GLY A 34 -1.64 -9.09 -9.52
N TYR A 35 -0.53 -9.05 -8.77
CA TYR A 35 0.43 -7.94 -8.80
C TYR A 35 1.86 -8.45 -8.93
N THR A 36 2.51 -8.08 -10.04
CA THR A 36 3.95 -8.20 -10.26
C THR A 36 4.56 -6.82 -10.20
N ALA A 37 5.40 -6.59 -9.19
CA ALA A 37 6.20 -5.39 -9.07
C ALA A 37 7.02 -5.17 -10.37
N PRO A 38 6.95 -3.99 -11.02
CA PRO A 38 7.75 -3.70 -12.20
C PRO A 38 9.24 -3.86 -11.91
N ALA A 39 9.99 -4.33 -12.91
CA ALA A 39 11.45 -4.36 -12.83
C ALA A 39 11.98 -2.91 -12.71
N GLY A 40 12.94 -2.68 -11.81
CA GLY A 40 13.57 -1.36 -11.59
C GLY A 40 13.16 -0.61 -10.33
N LEU A 41 12.29 -1.18 -9.48
CA LEU A 41 11.98 -0.59 -8.17
C LEU A 41 13.19 -0.68 -7.22
N ALA A 42 13.36 0.34 -6.37
CA ALA A 42 14.44 0.39 -5.41
C ALA A 42 14.43 -0.84 -4.49
N ALA A 43 15.56 -1.56 -4.44
CA ALA A 43 15.66 -2.83 -3.73
C ALA A 43 15.41 -2.70 -2.22
N ILE A 44 14.69 -3.68 -1.66
CA ILE A 44 14.48 -3.83 -0.22
C ILE A 44 15.59 -4.73 0.31
N ALA A 45 16.44 -4.20 1.17
CA ALA A 45 17.43 -5.00 1.89
C ALA A 45 16.72 -6.02 2.81
N PRO A 46 16.95 -7.34 2.66
CA PRO A 46 16.17 -8.39 3.32
C PRO A 46 16.52 -8.59 4.80
N ASP A 47 17.58 -7.96 5.28
CA ASP A 47 18.22 -8.17 6.58
C ASP A 47 17.99 -7.03 7.58
N ARG A 48 17.31 -5.94 7.18
CA ARG A 48 17.09 -4.77 8.04
C ARG A 48 15.64 -4.30 8.07
N GLN A 49 15.26 -3.69 9.19
CA GLN A 49 14.05 -2.88 9.30
C GLN A 49 14.15 -1.67 8.37
N HIS A 50 13.03 -1.29 7.77
CA HIS A 50 12.94 -0.12 6.90
C HIS A 50 12.03 0.91 7.55
N ARG A 51 12.40 2.19 7.40
CA ARG A 51 11.56 3.31 7.84
C ARG A 51 10.63 3.70 6.70
N LEU A 52 9.33 3.72 6.98
CA LEU A 52 8.30 4.10 6.02
C LEU A 52 7.44 5.21 6.64
N PHE A 53 7.42 6.38 6.02
CA PHE A 53 6.55 7.48 6.41
C PHE A 53 5.23 7.41 5.64
N VAL A 54 4.13 7.45 6.40
CA VAL A 54 2.76 7.35 5.88
C VAL A 54 1.94 8.57 6.31
N TYR A 55 1.11 9.08 5.40
CA TYR A 55 0.33 10.31 5.60
C TYR A 55 -1.14 10.19 5.18
N GLY A 56 -1.54 8.99 4.73
CA GLY A 56 -2.87 8.68 4.20
C GLY A 56 -3.56 7.55 4.96
N THR A 57 -4.16 6.59 4.23
CA THR A 57 -4.92 5.48 4.83
C THR A 57 -4.08 4.59 5.75
N LEU A 58 -2.80 4.40 5.43
CA LEU A 58 -1.85 3.60 6.20
C LEU A 58 -1.50 4.18 7.59
N THR A 59 -1.91 5.40 7.94
CA THR A 59 -1.81 5.88 9.33
C THR A 59 -2.74 5.11 10.27
N HIS A 60 -3.81 4.50 9.74
CA HIS A 60 -4.73 3.72 10.55
C HIS A 60 -4.14 2.33 10.84
N GLY A 61 -3.83 2.06 12.11
CA GLY A 61 -3.22 0.79 12.53
C GLY A 61 -3.99 -0.46 12.12
N TRP A 62 -5.32 -0.40 12.05
CA TRP A 62 -6.14 -1.52 11.59
C TRP A 62 -5.95 -1.83 10.11
N VAL A 63 -5.73 -0.81 9.26
CA VAL A 63 -5.42 -1.00 7.83
C VAL A 63 -4.05 -1.66 7.71
N ARG A 64 -3.06 -1.19 8.47
CA ARG A 64 -1.72 -1.79 8.51
C ARG A 64 -1.81 -3.26 8.89
N TRP A 65 -2.49 -3.57 9.99
CA TRP A 65 -2.69 -4.95 10.43
C TRP A 65 -3.41 -5.81 9.39
N LEU A 66 -4.44 -5.29 8.73
CA LEU A 66 -5.14 -6.02 7.67
C LEU A 66 -4.23 -6.35 6.47
N VAL A 67 -3.33 -5.42 6.12
CA VAL A 67 -2.41 -5.57 4.99
C VAL A 67 -1.20 -6.45 5.33
N THR A 68 -0.58 -6.23 6.48
CA THR A 68 0.67 -6.88 6.85
C THR A 68 0.46 -8.11 7.71
N GLY A 69 -0.70 -8.25 8.36
CA GLY A 69 -1.00 -9.33 9.31
C GLY A 69 -0.35 -9.14 10.68
N GLU A 70 0.34 -8.01 10.92
CA GLU A 70 1.07 -7.74 12.16
C GLU A 70 0.84 -6.30 12.63
N GLN A 71 1.01 -6.07 13.94
CA GLN A 71 0.98 -4.71 14.50
C GLN A 71 2.35 -4.06 14.27
N ILE A 72 2.36 -2.99 13.49
CA ILE A 72 3.56 -2.20 13.21
C ILE A 72 3.64 -1.04 14.19
N VAL A 73 4.80 -0.85 14.81
CA VAL A 73 5.06 0.31 15.67
C VAL A 73 5.05 1.57 14.80
N SER A 74 4.25 2.55 15.20
CA SER A 74 4.24 3.87 14.57
C SER A 74 4.62 4.95 15.57
N THR A 75 5.33 5.96 15.08
CA THR A 75 5.64 7.18 15.82
C THR A 75 5.19 8.39 15.00
N PRO A 76 4.58 9.42 15.62
CA PRO A 76 4.25 10.66 14.92
C PRO A 76 5.50 11.27 14.26
N ALA A 77 5.38 11.68 13.00
CA ALA A 77 6.48 12.24 12.22
C ALA A 77 5.99 13.36 11.29
N ARG A 78 6.93 14.16 10.81
CA ARG A 78 6.65 15.32 9.97
C ARG A 78 7.60 15.35 8.78
N LEU A 79 7.03 15.64 7.62
CA LEU A 79 7.73 15.72 6.35
C LEU A 79 7.72 17.18 5.85
N PRO A 80 8.84 17.91 5.96
CA PRO A 80 8.95 19.29 5.49
C PRO A 80 9.09 19.36 3.96
N GLY A 81 8.68 20.48 3.37
CA GLY A 81 8.80 20.74 1.93
C GLY A 81 7.70 20.11 1.07
N PHE A 82 6.69 19.51 1.70
CA PHE A 82 5.57 18.87 1.01
C PHE A 82 4.24 19.20 1.69
N ARG A 83 3.23 19.52 0.87
CA ARG A 83 1.84 19.64 1.27
C ARG A 83 1.04 18.42 0.81
N ARG A 84 0.26 17.84 1.72
CA ARG A 84 -0.70 16.79 1.39
C ARG A 84 -1.92 17.39 0.68
N GLU A 85 -2.22 16.87 -0.50
CA GLU A 85 -3.42 17.20 -1.26
C GLU A 85 -4.20 15.92 -1.58
N GLY A 86 -5.21 15.63 -0.75
CA GLY A 86 -5.92 14.34 -0.79
C GLY A 86 -4.99 13.16 -0.49
N LEU A 87 -4.76 12.32 -1.50
CA LEU A 87 -3.87 11.14 -1.44
C LEU A 87 -2.53 11.35 -2.20
N ASP A 88 -2.20 12.60 -2.51
CA ASP A 88 -0.96 12.97 -3.20
C ASP A 88 -0.13 13.95 -2.35
N LEU A 89 1.17 14.04 -2.67
CA LEU A 89 2.11 15.02 -2.12
C LEU A 89 2.48 16.02 -3.21
N VAL A 90 2.32 17.30 -2.88
CA VAL A 90 2.73 18.42 -3.73
C VAL A 90 3.94 19.08 -3.06
N THR A 91 5.01 19.28 -3.83
CA THR A 91 6.19 19.98 -3.35
C THR A 91 5.84 21.42 -3.05
N GLU A 92 6.04 21.82 -1.79
CA GLU A 92 5.79 23.18 -1.31
C GLU A 92 6.79 23.47 -0.19
N PRO A 93 7.85 24.28 -0.45
CA PRO A 93 9.00 24.42 0.44
C PRO A 93 8.67 24.84 1.88
N THR A 94 7.60 25.61 2.06
CA THR A 94 7.17 26.14 3.36
C THR A 94 6.15 25.24 4.06
N ALA A 95 5.64 24.21 3.39
CA ALA A 95 4.64 23.31 3.95
C ALA A 95 5.28 22.15 4.73
N VAL A 96 4.53 21.65 5.70
CA VAL A 96 4.89 20.46 6.49
C VAL A 96 3.72 19.50 6.50
N THR A 97 3.95 18.28 6.05
CA THR A 97 2.95 17.21 6.09
C THR A 97 3.11 16.39 7.37
N GLN A 98 2.04 16.28 8.15
CA GLN A 98 1.98 15.41 9.33
C GLN A 98 1.63 13.98 8.93
N GLY A 99 2.26 13.02 9.59
CA GLY A 99 2.01 11.60 9.36
C GLY A 99 2.60 10.74 10.47
N GLU A 100 2.81 9.47 10.15
CA GLU A 100 3.45 8.50 11.02
C GLU A 100 4.68 7.90 10.36
N LEU A 101 5.73 7.70 11.14
CA LEU A 101 6.89 6.91 10.77
C LEU A 101 6.69 5.48 11.29
N LEU A 102 6.82 4.52 10.39
CA LEU A 102 6.69 3.11 10.65
C LEU A 102 8.06 2.43 10.56
N GLU A 103 8.33 1.50 11.47
CA GLU A 103 9.44 0.56 11.35
C GLU A 103 8.89 -0.77 10.85
N VAL A 104 9.24 -1.12 9.61
CA VAL A 104 8.65 -2.27 8.91
C VAL A 104 9.70 -3.29 8.51
N ALA A 105 9.38 -4.57 8.75
CA ALA A 105 10.16 -5.68 8.24
C ALA A 105 10.09 -5.73 6.69
N PRO A 106 11.10 -6.29 6.02
CA PRO A 106 11.13 -6.41 4.55
C PRO A 106 9.91 -7.12 3.96
N THR A 107 9.38 -8.13 4.66
CA THR A 107 8.16 -8.85 4.27
C THR A 107 6.93 -7.96 4.30
N SER A 108 6.79 -7.15 5.36
CA SER A 108 5.67 -6.23 5.56
C SER A 108 5.74 -5.06 4.60
N LEU A 109 6.94 -4.53 4.33
CA LEU A 109 7.15 -3.52 3.30
C LEU A 109 6.71 -4.02 1.92
N ARG A 110 7.01 -5.28 1.54
CA ARG A 110 6.53 -5.87 0.29
C ARG A 110 5.01 -6.00 0.22
N ARG A 111 4.35 -6.28 1.34
CA ARG A 111 2.87 -6.33 1.41
C ARG A 111 2.27 -4.94 1.23
N LEU A 112 2.88 -3.93 1.85
CA LEU A 112 2.48 -2.53 1.70
C LEU A 112 2.71 -2.02 0.28
N ASP A 113 3.84 -2.34 -0.35
CA ASP A 113 4.13 -2.01 -1.75
C ASP A 113 3.04 -2.56 -2.68
N ARG A 114 2.55 -3.77 -2.41
CA ARG A 114 1.46 -4.38 -3.18
C ARG A 114 0.14 -3.66 -2.96
N TYR A 115 -0.20 -3.37 -1.71
CA TYR A 115 -1.43 -2.66 -1.36
C TYR A 115 -1.50 -1.28 -2.06
N GLU A 116 -0.39 -0.56 -2.11
CA GLU A 116 -0.28 0.73 -2.80
C GLU A 116 -0.12 0.59 -4.33
N ARG A 117 0.02 -0.63 -4.85
CA ARG A 117 0.26 -0.91 -6.29
C ARG A 117 1.48 -0.14 -6.82
N LEU A 118 2.61 -0.33 -6.14
CA LEU A 118 3.88 0.31 -6.43
C LEU A 118 4.27 0.15 -7.93
N GLY A 119 4.80 1.20 -8.55
CA GLY A 119 5.14 1.24 -9.97
C GLY A 119 3.95 1.37 -10.94
N ILE A 120 2.70 1.30 -10.47
CA ILE A 120 1.51 1.55 -11.30
C ILE A 120 0.83 2.85 -10.88
N ARG A 121 0.57 3.01 -9.57
CA ARG A 121 -0.13 4.18 -9.02
C ARG A 121 0.79 5.07 -8.20
N TYR A 122 1.65 4.45 -7.42
CA TYR A 122 2.60 5.10 -6.53
C TYR A 122 4.01 4.63 -6.84
N GLU A 123 5.00 5.47 -6.57
CA GLU A 123 6.41 5.11 -6.50
C GLU A 123 6.90 5.29 -5.06
N ARG A 124 8.07 4.75 -4.76
CA ARG A 124 8.67 4.81 -3.42
C ARG A 124 9.95 5.62 -3.49
N VAL A 125 9.93 6.78 -2.85
CA VAL A 125 11.04 7.75 -2.83
C VAL A 125 11.59 7.85 -1.42
N ARG A 126 12.91 8.02 -1.27
CA ARG A 126 13.50 8.35 0.04
C ARG A 126 13.42 9.84 0.26
N LEU A 127 12.81 10.25 1.37
CA LEU A 127 12.75 11.64 1.80
C LEU A 127 13.25 11.77 3.24
N THR A 128 13.76 12.95 3.55
CA THR A 128 14.24 13.30 4.89
C THR A 128 13.12 13.93 5.71
N LEU A 129 12.88 13.40 6.90
CA LEU A 129 11.90 13.90 7.85
C LEU A 129 12.47 15.12 8.61
N GLU A 130 11.59 15.83 9.33
CA GLU A 130 11.97 16.99 10.15
C GLU A 130 13.01 16.66 11.22
N ASP A 131 13.02 15.42 11.72
CA ASP A 131 14.00 14.92 12.71
C ASP A 131 15.33 14.46 12.08
N GLY A 132 15.52 14.68 10.78
CA GLY A 132 16.72 14.32 10.03
C GLY A 132 16.80 12.85 9.61
N LYS A 133 15.83 12.01 9.96
CA LYS A 133 15.82 10.61 9.52
C LYS A 133 15.37 10.49 8.08
N GLU A 134 16.02 9.61 7.33
CA GLU A 134 15.51 9.16 6.03
C GLU A 134 14.41 8.11 6.21
N ALA A 135 13.32 8.27 5.45
CA ALA A 135 12.24 7.32 5.36
C ALA A 135 11.79 7.14 3.91
N TRP A 136 11.29 5.95 3.60
CA TRP A 136 10.55 5.74 2.37
C TRP A 136 9.21 6.46 2.43
N VAL A 137 8.80 7.06 1.33
CA VAL A 137 7.50 7.73 1.17
C VAL A 137 6.89 7.26 -0.13
N TYR A 138 5.60 6.92 -0.10
CA TYR A 138 4.86 6.66 -1.33
C TYR A 138 4.40 7.98 -1.93
N THR A 139 4.80 8.26 -3.16
CA THR A 139 4.37 9.44 -3.93
C THR A 139 3.61 8.97 -5.16
N ARG A 140 2.59 9.73 -5.58
CA ARG A 140 1.84 9.34 -6.78
C ARG A 140 2.73 9.52 -8.00
N ILE A 141 2.70 8.56 -8.92
CA ILE A 141 3.44 8.67 -10.18
C ILE A 141 2.79 9.79 -11.01
N LYS A 142 3.49 10.91 -11.23
CA LYS A 142 2.96 12.06 -11.97
C LYS A 142 3.07 11.91 -13.50
N GLN A 143 3.83 10.94 -13.98
CA GLN A 143 3.81 10.45 -15.38
C GLN A 143 4.52 9.10 -15.43
N PRO A 144 4.12 8.13 -16.28
CA PRO A 144 4.90 6.90 -16.43
C PRO A 144 6.35 7.26 -16.77
N PRO A 145 7.37 6.52 -16.30
CA PRO A 145 8.74 6.76 -16.74
C PRO A 145 8.74 6.77 -18.27
N ALA A 146 9.24 7.86 -18.85
CA ALA A 146 9.42 7.99 -20.29
C ALA A 146 10.37 6.86 -20.74
N GLY A 147 9.79 5.77 -21.26
CA GLY A 147 10.54 4.57 -21.58
C GLY A 147 9.80 3.55 -22.45
N THR A 148 8.64 3.91 -22.98
CA THR A 148 7.99 3.14 -24.07
C THR A 148 7.55 4.12 -25.13
N GLU A 149 8.51 4.66 -25.89
CA GLU A 149 8.18 5.12 -27.23
C GLU A 149 7.71 3.90 -28.03
N PRO A 150 6.52 3.94 -28.67
CA PRO A 150 6.21 2.95 -29.68
C PRO A 150 7.17 3.20 -30.85
N THR A 151 8.07 2.25 -31.11
CA THR A 151 8.82 2.20 -32.37
C THR A 151 7.80 2.10 -33.50
N LEU A 152 7.37 3.25 -34.03
CA LEU A 152 6.71 3.35 -35.32
C LEU A 152 7.79 3.13 -36.37
N THR A 153 7.92 1.86 -36.78
CA THR A 153 8.73 1.48 -37.93
C THR A 153 8.20 2.22 -39.16
N ARG A 154 9.05 3.08 -39.73
CA ARG A 154 8.86 3.67 -41.06
C ARG A 154 9.53 2.78 -42.11
#